data_AF-A0A9X3XQ61-F1
#
_entry.id   AF-A0A9X3XQ61-F1
#
_cell.length_a   1.000
_cell.length_b   1.000
_cell.length_c   1.000
_cell.angle_alpha   90.00
_cell.angle_beta   90.00
_cell.angle_gamma   90.00
#
_symmetry.space_group_name_H-M   'P 1'
#
loop_
_entity.id
_entity.type
_entity.pdbx_description
1 polymer ?
#
loop_
_entity_poly.entity_id
_entity_poly.type
_entity_poly.pdbx_seq_one_letter_code
_entity_poly.pdbx_strand_id
1 'polypeptide(L)'
;MKRNAVNIAGKNIYLDLYGDTVYYNFFDKNGYIVSKQIEQKFKIFYYRYSIIFIVMILLGDYFSSLLNTFLVGIGAIGIVELYFRFIFLKQLKVIKNFKRERKISMLENIIKSNEKEKVVMKACAYALLSVLIVINAIQQNFNILFLVLSILGAIYSLYIGIINVIAFSKIKKV
;
A
#
# COMPACT_ATOMS: atom_id res chain seq x y z
N MET A 1 17.23 -23.88 2.74
CA MET A 1 17.19 -22.89 1.63
C MET A 1 16.22 -21.77 2.04
N LYS A 2 16.72 -20.60 2.46
CA LYS A 2 15.86 -19.45 2.86
C LYS A 2 15.08 -18.98 1.63
N ARG A 3 13.81 -19.35 1.49
CA ARG A 3 12.96 -18.79 0.44
C ARG A 3 12.66 -17.34 0.77
N ASN A 4 12.81 -16.50 -0.25
CA ASN A 4 12.68 -15.05 -0.16
C ASN A 4 11.24 -14.68 0.16
N ALA A 5 10.91 -14.51 1.43
CA ALA A 5 9.65 -13.90 1.84
C ALA A 5 9.52 -12.55 1.13
N VAL A 6 8.42 -12.41 0.38
CA VAL A 6 8.13 -11.18 -0.35
C VAL A 6 7.80 -10.10 0.67
N ASN A 7 8.45 -8.93 0.55
CA ASN A 7 8.32 -7.85 1.52
C ASN A 7 7.05 -7.03 1.22
N ILE A 8 5.90 -7.66 1.46
CA ILE A 8 4.56 -7.07 1.37
C ILE A 8 3.86 -7.39 2.69
N ALA A 9 3.42 -6.36 3.41
CA ALA A 9 2.59 -6.50 4.59
C ALA A 9 1.27 -5.77 4.37
N GLY A 10 0.19 -6.36 4.86
CA GLY A 10 -1.11 -5.72 4.86
C GLY A 10 -2.22 -6.64 5.33
N LYS A 11 -3.45 -6.10 5.43
CA LYS A 11 -4.59 -6.76 6.08
C LYS A 11 -4.93 -8.14 5.48
N ASN A 12 -4.69 -8.31 4.18
CA ASN A 12 -5.06 -9.51 3.43
C ASN A 12 -3.84 -10.34 2.99
N ILE A 13 -2.66 -10.10 3.58
CA ILE A 13 -1.44 -10.83 3.26
C ILE A 13 -1.12 -11.79 4.40
N TYR A 14 -0.86 -13.04 4.03
CA TYR A 14 -0.61 -14.15 4.94
C TYR A 14 0.63 -14.94 4.48
N LEU A 15 1.13 -15.80 5.36
CA LEU A 15 2.14 -16.79 5.00
C LEU A 15 1.52 -18.18 4.91
N ASP A 16 1.89 -18.91 3.87
CA ASP A 16 1.59 -20.34 3.75
C ASP A 16 2.45 -21.18 4.73
N LEU A 17 2.11 -22.46 4.89
CA LEU A 17 2.88 -23.47 5.62
C LEU A 17 4.35 -23.55 5.19
N TYR A 18 4.61 -23.28 3.91
CA TYR A 18 5.94 -23.28 3.31
C TYR A 18 6.67 -21.92 3.38
N GLY A 19 6.04 -20.90 3.98
CA GLY A 19 6.62 -19.56 4.13
C GLY A 19 6.48 -18.64 2.91
N ASP A 20 5.73 -19.06 1.89
CA ASP A 20 5.42 -18.23 0.72
C ASP A 20 4.33 -17.18 1.05
N THR A 21 4.42 -16.01 0.43
CA THR A 21 3.47 -14.91 0.64
C THR A 21 2.17 -15.18 -0.13
N VAL A 22 1.06 -15.17 0.58
CA VAL A 22 -0.28 -15.46 0.05
C VAL A 22 -1.19 -14.26 0.24
N TYR A 23 -1.78 -13.78 -0.84
CA TYR A 23 -2.87 -12.83 -0.82
C TYR A 23 -4.20 -13.54 -0.68
N TYR A 24 -4.94 -13.25 0.38
CA TYR A 24 -6.29 -13.77 0.58
C TYR A 24 -7.33 -12.83 -0.04
N ASN A 25 -8.15 -13.37 -0.92
CA ASN A 25 -9.30 -12.65 -1.44
C ASN A 25 -10.56 -13.02 -0.65
N PHE A 26 -11.21 -12.00 -0.08
CA PHE A 26 -12.41 -12.18 0.74
C PHE A 26 -13.63 -12.66 -0.07
N PHE A 27 -13.69 -12.33 -1.36
CA PHE A 27 -14.85 -12.61 -2.19
C PHE A 27 -14.97 -14.09 -2.58
N ASP A 28 -13.86 -14.71 -2.96
CA ASP A 28 -13.81 -16.12 -3.37
C ASP A 28 -13.27 -17.05 -2.27
N LYS A 29 -12.82 -16.47 -1.14
CA LYS A 29 -12.18 -17.17 -0.01
C LYS A 29 -10.92 -17.96 -0.41
N ASN A 30 -10.29 -17.60 -1.52
CA ASN A 30 -9.08 -18.25 -2.03
C ASN A 30 -7.82 -17.47 -1.63
N GLY A 31 -6.72 -18.21 -1.52
CA GLY A 31 -5.37 -17.66 -1.40
C GLY A 31 -4.68 -17.62 -2.76
N TYR A 32 -3.96 -16.55 -3.06
CA TYR A 32 -3.17 -16.37 -4.27
C TYR A 32 -1.70 -16.23 -3.91
N ILE A 33 -0.86 -17.15 -4.39
CA ILE A 33 0.57 -17.12 -4.10
C ILE A 33 1.23 -16.00 -4.91
N VAL A 34 1.92 -15.11 -4.22
CA VAL A 34 2.67 -14.00 -4.82
C VAL A 34 4.15 -14.40 -4.88
N SER A 35 4.64 -14.69 -6.08
CA SER A 35 6.07 -14.98 -6.28
C SER A 35 6.90 -13.69 -6.36
N LYS A 36 8.21 -13.80 -6.13
CA LYS A 36 9.13 -12.65 -6.14
C LYS A 36 9.19 -11.94 -7.51
N GLN A 37 8.98 -12.66 -8.61
CA GLN A 37 9.05 -12.11 -9.98
C GLN A 37 7.92 -11.12 -10.28
N ILE A 38 6.73 -11.38 -9.76
CA ILE A 38 5.53 -10.56 -9.94
C ILE A 38 5.26 -9.61 -8.76
N GLU A 39 6.11 -9.65 -7.72
CA GLU A 39 5.98 -8.85 -6.49
C GLU A 39 5.76 -7.36 -6.79
N GLN A 40 6.55 -6.77 -7.67
CA GLN A 40 6.45 -5.34 -8.00
C GLN A 40 5.10 -5.00 -8.64
N LYS A 41 4.68 -5.79 -9.64
CA LYS A 41 3.37 -5.62 -10.29
C LYS A 41 2.23 -5.82 -9.28
N PHE A 42 2.35 -6.84 -8.43
CA PHE A 42 1.37 -7.11 -7.38
C PHE A 42 1.26 -5.94 -6.39
N LYS A 43 2.38 -5.33 -5.96
CA LYS A 43 2.35 -4.16 -5.05
C LYS A 43 1.52 -3.01 -5.61
N ILE A 44 1.66 -2.70 -6.90
CA ILE A 44 0.89 -1.65 -7.56
C ILE A 44 -0.61 -1.93 -7.46
N PHE A 45 -1.02 -3.15 -7.83
CA PHE A 45 -2.43 -3.52 -7.74
C PHE A 45 -2.94 -3.67 -6.31
N TYR A 46 -2.11 -4.10 -5.38
CA TYR A 46 -2.46 -4.22 -3.97
C TYR A 46 -2.73 -2.85 -3.34
N TYR A 47 -1.91 -1.84 -3.66
CA TYR A 47 -2.04 -0.46 -3.18
C TYR A 47 -2.85 0.45 -4.12
N ARG A 48 -3.57 -0.11 -5.09
CA ARG A 48 -4.32 0.65 -6.12
C ARG A 48 -5.18 1.78 -5.58
N TYR A 49 -5.92 1.55 -4.50
CA TYR A 49 -6.80 2.57 -3.91
C TYR A 49 -6.00 3.73 -3.34
N SER A 50 -4.89 3.45 -2.65
CA SER A 50 -3.99 4.47 -2.12
C SER A 50 -3.32 5.26 -3.26
N ILE A 51 -2.91 4.59 -4.34
CA ILE A 51 -2.32 5.25 -5.51
C ILE A 51 -3.33 6.18 -6.18
N ILE A 52 -4.54 5.69 -6.48
CA ILE A 52 -5.61 6.51 -7.07
C ILE A 52 -5.95 7.70 -6.17
N PHE A 53 -6.01 7.49 -4.85
CA PHE A 53 -6.25 8.54 -3.88
C PHE A 53 -5.16 9.63 -3.90
N ILE A 54 -3.88 9.24 -3.91
CA ILE A 54 -2.76 10.18 -4.00
C ILE A 54 -2.85 10.98 -5.31
N VAL A 55 -3.08 10.31 -6.45
CA VAL A 55 -3.23 10.95 -7.75
C VAL A 55 -4.40 11.94 -7.75
N MET A 56 -5.52 11.60 -7.12
CA MET A 56 -6.68 12.50 -6.98
C MET A 56 -6.38 13.74 -6.14
N ILE A 57 -5.60 13.61 -5.05
CA ILE A 57 -5.15 14.77 -4.26
C ILE A 57 -4.23 15.66 -5.10
N LEU A 58 -3.28 15.07 -5.83
CA LEU A 58 -2.30 15.82 -6.63
C LEU A 58 -2.94 16.51 -7.85
N LEU A 59 -3.94 15.88 -8.46
CA LEU A 59 -4.63 16.39 -9.64
C LEU A 59 -5.92 17.16 -9.32
N GLY A 60 -6.26 17.34 -8.03
CA GLY A 60 -7.55 17.90 -7.60
C GLY A 60 -7.83 19.28 -8.20
N ASP A 61 -6.80 20.10 -8.39
CA ASP A 61 -6.89 21.46 -8.94
C ASP A 61 -7.01 21.49 -10.49
N TYR A 62 -6.55 20.43 -11.18
CA TYR A 62 -6.65 20.36 -12.65
C TYR A 62 -8.06 20.08 -13.14
N PHE A 63 -8.94 19.60 -12.26
CA PHE A 63 -10.33 19.34 -12.61
C PHE A 63 -11.17 20.56 -12.25
N SER A 64 -11.73 21.23 -13.26
CA SER A 64 -12.53 22.45 -13.13
C SER A 64 -13.80 22.29 -12.29
N SER A 65 -14.18 21.05 -11.94
CA SER A 65 -15.37 20.75 -11.12
C SER A 65 -15.14 19.53 -10.23
N LEU A 66 -15.56 19.64 -8.97
CA LEU A 66 -15.55 18.56 -7.97
C LEU A 66 -16.23 17.29 -8.48
N LEU A 67 -17.36 17.44 -9.19
CA LEU A 67 -18.10 16.31 -9.76
C LEU A 67 -17.26 15.53 -10.77
N ASN A 68 -16.48 16.23 -11.59
CA ASN A 68 -15.64 15.61 -12.61
C ASN A 68 -14.47 14.85 -11.96
N THR A 69 -13.85 15.40 -10.92
CA THR A 69 -12.80 14.72 -10.15
C THR A 69 -13.32 13.42 -9.55
N PHE A 70 -14.50 13.45 -8.93
CA PHE A 70 -15.12 12.25 -8.36
C PHE A 70 -15.50 11.22 -9.42
N LEU A 71 -16.07 11.64 -10.56
CA LEU A 71 -16.39 10.76 -11.69
C LEU A 71 -15.14 10.05 -12.23
N VAL A 72 -14.05 10.79 -12.42
CA VAL A 72 -12.77 10.23 -12.87
C VAL A 72 -12.18 9.29 -11.82
N GLY A 73 -12.25 9.64 -10.53
CA GLY A 73 -11.80 8.79 -9.43
C GLY A 73 -12.56 7.48 -9.34
N ILE A 74 -13.89 7.52 -9.41
CA ILE A 74 -14.76 6.34 -9.41
C ILE A 74 -14.51 5.49 -10.66
N GLY A 75 -14.39 6.11 -11.83
CA GLY A 75 -14.07 5.42 -13.08
C GLY A 75 -12.73 4.69 -13.01
N ALA A 76 -11.68 5.36 -12.50
CA ALA A 76 -10.36 4.77 -12.31
C ALA A 76 -10.41 3.58 -11.32
N ILE A 77 -11.12 3.72 -10.21
CA ILE A 77 -11.32 2.63 -9.26
C ILE A 77 -12.00 1.44 -9.94
N GLY A 78 -13.09 1.68 -10.68
CA GLY A 78 -13.83 0.63 -11.38
C GLY A 78 -12.96 -0.14 -12.37
N ILE A 79 -12.25 0.57 -13.25
CA ILE A 79 -11.38 -0.04 -14.27
C ILE A 79 -10.27 -0.88 -13.62
N VAL A 80 -9.58 -0.32 -12.62
CA VAL A 80 -8.46 -1.03 -11.97
C VAL A 80 -8.97 -2.22 -11.14
N GLU A 81 -10.14 -2.11 -10.51
CA GLU A 81 -10.75 -3.21 -9.76
C GLU A 81 -11.15 -4.37 -10.67
N LEU A 82 -11.77 -4.06 -11.82
CA LEU A 82 -12.13 -5.05 -12.82
C LEU A 82 -10.88 -5.76 -13.35
N TYR A 83 -9.86 -5.01 -13.74
CA TYR A 83 -8.60 -5.60 -14.20
C TYR A 83 -7.96 -6.49 -13.13
N PHE A 84 -7.87 -6.00 -11.89
CA PHE A 84 -7.25 -6.73 -10.79
C PHE A 84 -7.95 -8.08 -10.56
N ARG A 85 -9.28 -8.08 -10.49
CA ARG A 85 -10.06 -9.29 -10.18
C ARG A 85 -10.14 -10.25 -11.34
N PHE A 86 -10.45 -9.76 -12.53
CA PHE A 86 -10.78 -10.62 -13.66
C PHE A 86 -9.56 -11.09 -14.45
N ILE A 87 -8.48 -10.31 -14.45
CA ILE A 87 -7.29 -10.58 -15.26
C ILE A 87 -6.12 -10.95 -14.34
N PHE A 88 -5.73 -10.05 -13.44
CA PHE A 88 -4.49 -10.21 -12.69
C PHE A 88 -4.53 -11.37 -11.68
N LEU A 89 -5.58 -11.49 -10.87
CA LEU A 89 -5.70 -12.60 -9.91
C LEU A 89 -5.74 -13.98 -10.58
N LYS A 90 -6.36 -14.09 -11.77
CA LYS A 90 -6.44 -15.36 -12.51
C LYS A 90 -5.08 -15.85 -13.04
N GLN A 91 -4.10 -14.96 -13.17
CA GLN A 91 -2.73 -15.31 -13.57
C GLN A 91 -1.90 -15.87 -12.41
N LEU A 92 -2.38 -15.75 -11.17
CA LEU A 92 -1.67 -16.21 -9.98
C LEU A 92 -2.04 -17.65 -9.63
N LYS A 93 -1.10 -18.36 -8.97
CA LYS A 93 -1.37 -19.72 -8.47
C LYS A 93 -2.36 -19.67 -7.30
N VAL A 94 -3.46 -20.42 -7.43
CA VAL A 94 -4.57 -20.42 -6.47
C VAL A 94 -4.44 -21.56 -5.46
N ILE A 95 -4.68 -21.23 -4.19
CA ILE A 95 -4.88 -22.15 -3.07
C ILE A 95 -6.36 -22.06 -2.66
N LYS A 96 -7.12 -23.14 -2.86
CA LYS A 96 -8.53 -23.20 -2.48
C LYS A 96 -8.65 -23.34 -0.95
N ASN A 97 -9.66 -22.68 -0.36
CA ASN A 97 -9.96 -22.74 1.09
C ASN A 97 -8.76 -22.42 2.00
N PHE A 98 -8.04 -21.34 1.67
CA PHE A 98 -6.85 -20.95 2.41
C PHE A 98 -7.17 -20.59 3.88
N LYS A 99 -6.48 -21.24 4.83
CA LYS A 99 -6.62 -20.96 6.26
C LYS A 99 -5.76 -19.76 6.66
N ARG A 100 -6.40 -18.77 7.29
CA ARG A 100 -5.83 -17.46 7.66
C ARG A 100 -4.99 -17.52 8.95
N GLU A 101 -4.05 -18.45 9.05
CA GLU A 101 -3.40 -18.79 10.33
C GLU A 101 -2.21 -17.88 10.68
N ARG A 102 -1.49 -17.34 9.68
CA ARG A 102 -0.27 -16.53 9.92
C ARG A 102 -0.36 -15.15 9.27
N LYS A 103 -0.80 -14.17 10.05
CA LYS A 103 -0.78 -12.75 9.68
C LYS A 103 0.53 -12.11 10.15
N ILE A 104 1.23 -11.42 9.26
CA ILE A 104 2.41 -10.63 9.64
C ILE A 104 1.97 -9.17 9.86
N SER A 105 2.40 -8.56 10.97
CA SER A 105 2.19 -7.13 11.18
C SER A 105 3.13 -6.30 10.31
N MET A 106 2.74 -5.05 9.99
CA MET A 106 3.58 -4.14 9.19
C MET A 106 4.94 -3.92 9.84
N LEU A 107 4.98 -3.69 11.16
CA LEU A 107 6.21 -3.52 11.93
C LEU A 107 7.08 -4.78 11.88
N GLU A 108 6.51 -5.96 12.11
CA GLU A 108 7.24 -7.22 12.08
C GLU A 108 7.82 -7.52 10.70
N ASN A 109 7.09 -7.20 9.64
CA ASN A 109 7.58 -7.36 8.28
C ASN A 109 8.78 -6.43 7.98
N ILE A 110 8.72 -5.17 8.43
CA ILE A 110 9.84 -4.22 8.29
C ILE A 110 11.06 -4.70 9.10
N ILE A 111 10.86 -5.22 10.31
CA ILE A 111 11.96 -5.75 11.13
C ILE A 111 12.57 -7.00 10.46
N LYS A 112 11.73 -7.92 9.96
CA LYS A 112 12.17 -9.15 9.28
C LYS A 112 12.94 -8.90 7.99
N SER A 113 12.67 -7.80 7.28
CA SER A 113 13.39 -7.51 6.05
C SER A 113 14.86 -7.18 6.30
N ASN A 114 15.22 -6.72 7.51
CA ASN A 114 16.60 -6.39 7.93
C ASN A 114 17.30 -5.36 7.01
N GLU A 115 16.53 -4.52 6.30
CA GLU A 115 17.04 -3.56 5.32
C GLU A 115 17.17 -2.16 5.94
N LYS A 116 18.12 -1.96 6.87
CA LYS A 116 18.22 -0.73 7.69
C LYS A 116 18.23 0.57 6.86
N GLU A 117 19.04 0.63 5.81
CA GLU A 117 19.14 1.82 4.94
C GLU A 117 17.81 2.19 4.29
N LYS A 118 17.09 1.18 3.75
CA LYS A 118 15.77 1.38 3.15
C LYS A 118 14.74 1.81 4.17
N VAL A 119 14.83 1.35 5.42
CA VAL A 119 13.91 1.77 6.50
C VAL A 119 14.13 3.22 6.87
N VAL A 120 15.39 3.67 6.99
CA VAL A 120 15.72 5.09 7.23
C VAL A 120 15.25 5.95 6.07
N MET A 121 15.53 5.54 4.83
CA MET A 121 15.10 6.27 3.63
C MET A 121 13.57 6.42 3.58
N LYS A 122 12.82 5.36 3.92
CA LYS A 122 11.37 5.42 4.03
C LYS A 122 10.92 6.37 5.14
N ALA A 123 11.52 6.30 6.33
CA ALA A 123 11.18 7.19 7.44
C ALA A 123 11.33 8.68 7.03
N CYS A 124 12.45 9.04 6.41
CA CYS A 124 12.69 10.39 5.90
C CYS A 124 11.68 10.77 4.81
N ALA A 125 11.42 9.87 3.85
CA ALA A 125 10.48 10.13 2.77
C ALA A 125 9.05 10.39 3.28
N TYR A 126 8.57 9.61 4.25
CA TYR A 126 7.24 9.79 4.84
C TYR A 126 7.15 11.05 5.72
N ALA A 127 8.23 11.43 6.42
CA ALA A 127 8.29 12.68 7.16
C ALA A 127 8.22 13.89 6.20
N LEU A 128 9.01 13.87 5.12
CA LEU A 128 8.97 14.90 4.07
C LEU A 128 7.58 14.97 3.42
N LEU A 129 7.02 13.82 3.03
CA LEU A 129 5.70 13.74 2.40
C LEU A 129 4.60 14.36 3.29
N SER A 130 4.67 14.18 4.60
CA SER A 130 3.72 14.79 5.55
C SER A 130 3.73 16.32 5.45
N VAL A 131 4.91 16.93 5.29
CA VAL A 131 5.06 18.39 5.17
C VAL A 131 4.64 18.86 3.78
N LEU A 132 5.11 18.16 2.74
CA LEU A 132 4.84 18.48 1.34
C LEU A 132 3.34 18.47 1.00
N ILE A 133 2.57 17.51 1.52
CA ILE A 133 1.12 17.44 1.29
C ILE A 133 0.41 18.70 1.83
N VAL A 134 0.79 19.17 3.01
CA VAL A 134 0.19 20.37 3.63
C VAL A 134 0.58 21.62 2.86
N ILE A 135 1.86 21.77 2.51
CA ILE A 135 2.34 22.89 1.69
C ILE A 135 1.60 22.93 0.34
N ASN A 136 1.47 21.78 -0.32
CA ASN A 136 0.76 21.66 -1.58
C ASN A 136 -0.70 22.11 -1.46
N ALA A 137 -1.39 21.70 -0.39
CA ALA A 137 -2.78 22.09 -0.15
C ALA A 137 -2.96 23.60 0.06
N ILE A 138 -2.00 24.25 0.74
CA ILE A 138 -1.99 25.69 0.94
C ILE A 138 -1.70 26.42 -0.37
N GLN A 139 -0.68 25.99 -1.11
CA GLN A 139 -0.27 26.62 -2.38
C GLN A 139 -1.38 26.55 -3.45
N GLN A 140 -2.06 25.41 -3.54
CA GLN A 140 -3.14 25.21 -4.50
C GLN A 140 -4.49 25.77 -4.02
N ASN A 141 -4.53 26.47 -2.87
CA ASN A 141 -5.77 27.01 -2.28
C ASN A 141 -6.92 25.99 -2.28
N PHE A 142 -6.63 24.78 -1.79
CA PHE A 142 -7.59 23.68 -1.81
C PHE A 142 -8.90 24.06 -1.12
N ASN A 143 -10.01 23.66 -1.75
CA ASN A 143 -11.31 23.68 -1.09
C ASN A 143 -11.25 22.85 0.21
N ILE A 144 -12.08 23.21 1.20
CA ILE A 144 -12.15 22.64 2.54
C ILE A 144 -12.10 21.10 2.52
N LEU A 145 -12.78 20.45 1.58
CA LEU A 145 -12.76 18.99 1.45
C LEU A 145 -11.36 18.43 1.11
N PHE A 146 -10.68 18.99 0.12
CA PHE A 146 -9.32 18.58 -0.27
C PHE A 146 -8.28 18.95 0.78
N LEU A 147 -8.51 20.04 1.52
CA LEU A 147 -7.70 20.41 2.67
C LEU A 147 -7.80 19.35 3.77
N VAL A 148 -9.02 18.92 4.13
CA VAL A 148 -9.25 17.85 5.11
C VAL A 148 -8.60 16.54 4.65
N LEU A 149 -8.76 16.16 3.39
CA LEU A 149 -8.13 14.97 2.82
C LEU A 149 -6.59 15.04 2.87
N SER A 150 -6.03 16.21 2.59
CA SER A 150 -4.59 16.47 2.66
C SER A 150 -4.08 16.36 4.10
N ILE A 151 -4.80 16.92 5.08
CA ILE A 151 -4.45 16.81 6.51
C ILE A 151 -4.49 15.34 6.96
N LEU A 152 -5.53 14.59 6.60
CA LEU A 152 -5.62 13.16 6.90
C LEU A 152 -4.46 12.37 6.27
N GLY A 153 -4.11 12.69 5.01
CA GLY A 153 -2.97 12.12 4.31
C GLY A 153 -1.64 12.43 5.01
N ALA A 154 -1.46 13.66 5.49
CA ALA A 154 -0.27 14.08 6.23
C ALA A 154 -0.13 13.32 7.56
N ILE A 155 -1.20 13.25 8.36
CA ILE A 155 -1.22 12.48 9.62
C ILE A 155 -0.86 11.01 9.38
N TYR A 156 -1.45 10.41 8.34
CA TYR A 156 -1.18 9.03 7.97
C TYR A 156 0.29 8.81 7.54
N SER A 157 0.83 9.74 6.75
CA SER A 157 2.24 9.73 6.34
C SER A 157 3.17 9.80 7.56
N LEU A 158 2.90 10.72 8.50
CA LEU A 158 3.66 10.86 9.73
C LEU A 158 3.63 9.56 10.56
N TYR A 159 2.46 8.95 10.71
CA TYR A 159 2.29 7.67 11.40
C TYR A 159 3.16 6.55 10.80
N ILE A 160 3.21 6.44 9.46
CA ILE A 160 4.08 5.46 8.79
C ILE A 160 5.56 5.80 9.02
N GLY A 161 5.93 7.08 8.99
CA GLY A 161 7.27 7.55 9.33
C GLY A 161 7.70 7.06 10.72
N ILE A 162 6.85 7.25 11.73
CA ILE A 162 7.09 6.81 13.11
C ILE A 162 7.26 5.29 13.20
N ILE A 163 6.42 4.50 12.51
CA ILE A 163 6.59 3.03 12.46
C ILE A 163 7.97 2.65 11.93
N ASN A 164 8.44 3.29 10.85
CA ASN A 164 9.75 2.99 10.28
C ASN A 164 10.88 3.37 11.24
N VAL A 165 10.76 4.48 11.98
CA VAL A 165 11.72 4.84 13.04
C VAL A 165 11.75 3.78 14.15
N ILE A 166 10.59 3.35 14.66
CA ILE A 166 10.50 2.30 15.68
C ILE A 166 11.08 0.98 15.15
N ALA A 167 10.79 0.64 13.89
CA ALA A 167 11.32 -0.56 13.26
C ALA A 167 12.84 -0.52 13.18
N PHE A 168 13.43 0.61 12.79
CA PHE A 168 14.87 0.80 12.72
C PHE A 168 15.57 0.47 14.04
N SER A 169 15.05 0.96 15.17
CA SER A 169 15.60 0.67 16.50
C SER A 169 15.46 -0.80 16.92
N LYS A 170 14.46 -1.51 16.38
CA LYS A 170 14.20 -2.93 16.70
C LYS A 170 14.91 -3.92 15.78
N ILE A 171 15.49 -3.47 14.66
CA ILE A 171 16.32 -4.33 13.81
C ILE A 171 17.65 -4.59 14.53
N LYS A 172 17.83 -5.81 15.05
CA LYS A 172 19.09 -6.26 15.66
C LYS A 172 20.24 -6.02 14.68
N LYS A 173 21.34 -5.40 15.13
CA LYS A 173 22.62 -5.44 14.38
C LYS A 173 23.02 -6.92 14.35
N VAL A 174 23.06 -7.50 13.15
CA VAL A 174 23.80 -8.75 12.91
C VAL A 174 25.28 -8.41 12.97
#